data_AF-A0A7J4E570-F1
#
_entry.id   AF-A0A7J4E570-F1
#
_cell.length_a   1.000
_cell.length_b   1.000
_cell.length_c   1.000
_cell.angle_alpha   90.00
_cell.angle_beta   90.00
_cell.angle_gamma   90.00
#
_symmetry.space_group_name_H-M   'P 1'
#
loop_
_entity.id
_entity.type
_entity.pdbx_description
1 polymer ?
#
loop_
_entity_poly.entity_id
_entity_poly.type
_entity_poly.pdbx_seq_one_letter_code
_entity_poly.pdbx_strand_id
1 'polypeptide(L)'
;MKRVVVAGCGLAGLKTAIELHKLLKNKVEVLGIDRSETFNFAPFIHRVAATTIKANKTTFFLSDFFRKRGYEFFKGEAAGIKLKDKKLITN
;
A
#
# COMPACT_ATOMS: atom_id res chain seq x y z
N MET A 1 -10.69 17.00 8.55
CA MET A 1 -10.68 15.72 7.80
C MET A 1 -9.88 14.70 8.61
N LYS A 2 -10.28 13.42 8.68
CA LYS A 2 -9.48 12.40 9.39
C LYS A 2 -8.48 11.77 8.41
N ARG A 3 -7.25 11.53 8.86
CA ARG A 3 -6.22 10.82 8.09
C ARG A 3 -6.07 9.39 8.61
N VAL A 4 -6.00 8.44 7.68
CA VAL A 4 -5.78 7.02 7.93
C VAL A 4 -4.44 6.64 7.30
N VAL A 5 -3.53 6.11 8.11
CA VAL A 5 -2.24 5.58 7.63
C VAL A 5 -2.36 4.07 7.51
N VAL A 6 -2.12 3.54 6.32
CA VAL A 6 -2.06 2.10 6.05
C VAL A 6 -0.58 1.70 6.02
N ALA A 7 -0.10 1.14 7.13
CA ALA A 7 1.28 0.66 7.25
C ALA A 7 1.41 -0.77 6.73
N GLY A 8 2.18 -0.92 5.64
CA GLY A 8 2.28 -2.14 4.86
C GLY A 8 1.27 -2.15 3.71
N CYS A 9 1.77 -2.10 2.48
CA CYS A 9 1.01 -2.09 1.23
C CYS A 9 1.09 -3.44 0.49
N GLY A 10 1.13 -4.54 1.26
CA GLY A 10 0.86 -5.89 0.74
C GLY A 10 -0.62 -6.11 0.42
N LEU A 11 -1.02 -7.36 0.19
CA LEU A 11 -2.40 -7.69 -0.21
C LEU A 11 -3.47 -7.11 0.74
N ALA A 12 -3.28 -7.27 2.05
CA ALA A 12 -4.20 -6.76 3.06
C ALA A 12 -4.24 -5.23 3.09
N GLY A 13 -3.10 -4.55 2.98
CA GLY A 13 -3.02 -3.09 2.97
C GLY A 13 -3.73 -2.49 1.76
N LEU A 14 -3.49 -3.05 0.56
CA LEU A 14 -4.16 -2.59 -0.65
C LEU A 14 -5.66 -2.86 -0.62
N LYS A 15 -6.08 -4.04 -0.11
CA LYS A 15 -7.50 -4.34 0.11
C LYS A 15 -8.14 -3.35 1.08
N THR A 16 -7.45 -3.02 2.17
CA THR A 16 -7.91 -2.03 3.15
C THR A 16 -8.10 -0.66 2.51
N ALA A 17 -7.13 -0.18 1.71
CA ALA A 17 -7.24 1.08 0.98
C ALA A 17 -8.43 1.09 -0.01
N ILE A 18 -8.69 -0.04 -0.69
CA ILE A 18 -9.86 -0.20 -1.57
C ILE A 18 -11.17 -0.09 -0.79
N GLU A 19 -11.28 -0.78 0.34
CA GLU A 19 -12.51 -0.78 1.13
C GLU A 19 -12.74 0.58 1.82
N LEU A 20 -11.69 1.25 2.31
CA LEU A 20 -11.77 2.64 2.79
C LEU A 20 -12.30 3.57 1.70
N HIS A 21 -11.82 3.43 0.47
CA HIS A 21 -12.30 4.22 -0.67
C HIS A 21 -13.78 3.99 -0.96
N LYS A 22 -14.24 2.75 -0.95
CA LYS A 22 -15.65 2.42 -1.19
C LYS A 22 -16.57 2.96 -0.11
N LEU A 23 -16.20 2.77 1.16
CA LEU A 23 -17.05 3.09 2.31
C LEU A 23 -17.06 4.58 2.65
N LEU A 24 -15.89 5.23 2.57
CA LEU A 24 -15.69 6.58 3.08
C LEU A 24 -15.43 7.60 1.96
N LYS A 25 -15.01 7.16 0.76
CA LYS A 25 -14.70 8.03 -0.39
C LYS A 25 -13.77 9.18 0.06
N ASN A 26 -14.25 10.42 -0.06
CA ASN A 26 -13.51 11.65 0.24
C ASN A 26 -13.65 12.09 1.70
N LYS A 27 -14.29 11.29 2.56
CA LYS A 27 -14.47 11.61 3.99
C LYS A 27 -13.20 11.38 4.82
N VAL A 28 -12.22 10.67 4.24
CA VAL A 28 -10.91 10.41 4.86
C VAL A 28 -9.80 10.61 3.86
N GLU A 29 -8.67 11.11 4.35
CA GLU A 29 -7.40 11.04 3.64
C GLU A 29 -6.74 9.70 3.95
N VAL A 30 -6.21 9.03 2.93
CA VAL A 30 -5.46 7.79 3.10
C VAL A 30 -4.02 8.02 2.67
N LEU A 31 -3.09 7.62 3.52
CA LEU A 31 -1.66 7.56 3.23
C LEU A 31 -1.22 6.11 3.32
N GLY A 32 -0.79 5.54 2.20
CA GLY A 32 -0.09 4.25 2.19
C GLY A 32 1.38 4.43 2.54
N ILE A 33 1.92 3.56 3.39
CA ILE A 33 3.35 3.49 3.66
C ILE A 33 3.86 2.06 3.52
N ASP A 34 4.94 1.89 2.75
CA ASP A 34 5.62 0.62 2.60
C ASP A 34 7.12 0.84 2.35
N ARG A 35 7.93 -0.14 2.75
CA ARG A 35 9.38 -0.14 2.50
C ARG A 35 9.71 -0.26 1.00
N SER A 36 8.83 -0.88 0.23
CA SER A 36 8.95 -1.05 -1.23
C SER A 36 8.22 0.05 -1.97
N GLU A 37 8.72 0.47 -3.14
CA GLU A 37 7.97 1.35 -4.05
C GLU A 37 6.94 0.58 -4.90
N THR A 38 7.12 -0.72 -5.00
CA THR A 38 6.29 -1.59 -5.84
C THR A 38 5.62 -2.67 -5.02
N PHE A 39 4.38 -2.97 -5.39
CA PHE A 39 3.71 -4.18 -4.97
C PHE A 39 4.14 -5.32 -5.89
N ASN A 40 4.48 -6.47 -5.31
CA ASN A 40 4.70 -7.72 -6.03
C ASN A 40 3.66 -8.74 -5.60
N PHE A 41 2.95 -9.32 -6.57
CA PHE A 41 2.00 -10.39 -6.28
C PHE A 41 2.75 -11.71 -6.07
N ALA A 42 3.23 -11.91 -4.83
CA ALA A 42 4.02 -13.07 -4.41
C ALA A 42 3.42 -14.43 -4.83
N PRO A 43 2.09 -14.64 -4.84
CA PRO A 43 1.53 -15.91 -5.29
C PRO A 43 1.91 -16.31 -6.72
N PHE A 44 2.32 -15.38 -7.60
CA PHE A 44 2.71 -15.69 -8.98
C PHE A 44 4.22 -15.86 -9.20
N ILE A 45 5.05 -15.86 -8.14
CA ILE A 45 6.51 -16.02 -8.28
C ILE A 45 6.87 -17.32 -9.02
N HIS A 46 6.19 -18.43 -8.71
CA HIS A 46 6.41 -19.71 -9.40
C HIS A 46 6.09 -19.65 -10.90
N ARG A 47 5.07 -18.88 -11.30
CA ARG A 47 4.69 -18.68 -12.70
C ARG A 47 5.71 -17.86 -13.47
N VAL A 48 6.32 -16.88 -12.79
CA VAL A 48 7.43 -16.09 -13.32
C VAL A 48 8.67 -16.97 -13.50
N ALA A 49 9.02 -17.79 -12.50
CA ALA A 49 10.13 -18.73 -12.59
C ALA A 49 9.96 -19.75 -13.74
N ALA A 50 8.72 -20.24 -13.93
CA ALA A 50 8.37 -21.13 -15.03
C ALA A 50 8.24 -20.41 -16.39
N THR A 51 8.51 -19.10 -16.48
CA THR A 51 8.38 -18.25 -17.68
C THR A 51 6.97 -18.18 -18.30
N THR A 52 5.96 -18.71 -17.61
CA THR A 52 4.56 -18.66 -18.03
C THR A 52 3.94 -17.27 -17.88
N ILE A 53 4.55 -16.40 -17.08
CA ILE A 53 4.18 -15.00 -16.89
C ILE A 53 5.46 -14.15 -16.86
N LYS A 54 5.42 -12.97 -17.47
CA LYS A 54 6.49 -11.96 -17.35
C LYS A 54 6.43 -11.27 -15.98
N ALA A 55 7.57 -11.06 -15.33
CA ALA A 55 7.65 -10.44 -13.99
C ALA A 55 6.88 -9.11 -13.90
N ASN A 56 6.97 -8.26 -14.93
CA ASN A 56 6.28 -6.97 -14.98
C ASN A 56 4.74 -7.06 -15.00
N LYS A 57 4.16 -8.25 -15.22
CA LYS A 57 2.71 -8.48 -15.11
C LYS A 57 2.28 -8.78 -13.67
N THR A 58 3.22 -9.00 -12.75
CA THR A 58 2.97 -9.29 -11.34
C THR A 58 3.29 -8.13 -10.41
N THR A 59 3.77 -7.02 -10.98
CA THR A 59 4.31 -5.87 -10.24
C THR A 59 3.65 -4.58 -10.68
N PHE A 60 3.41 -3.65 -9.75
CA PHE A 60 3.02 -2.27 -10.08
C PHE A 60 3.50 -1.28 -9.01
N PHE A 61 3.62 -0.01 -9.38
CA PHE A 61 3.99 1.05 -8.45
C PHE A 61 2.85 1.35 -7.47
N LEU A 62 3.19 1.40 -6.18
CA LEU A 62 2.25 1.73 -5.12
C LEU A 62 1.76 3.18 -5.25
N SER A 63 2.65 4.10 -5.62
CA SER A 63 2.29 5.50 -5.89
C SER A 63 1.17 5.62 -6.93
N ASP A 64 1.21 4.85 -8.02
CA ASP A 64 0.15 4.83 -9.03
C ASP A 64 -1.16 4.25 -8.49
N PHE A 65 -1.08 3.20 -7.68
CA PHE A 65 -2.26 2.58 -7.06
C PHE A 65 -3.00 3.55 -6.14
N PHE A 66 -2.28 4.28 -5.28
CA PHE A 66 -2.86 5.26 -4.36
C PHE A 66 -3.33 6.52 -5.11
N ARG A 67 -2.53 7.05 -6.04
CA ARG A 67 -2.87 8.26 -6.82
C ARG A 67 -4.18 8.11 -7.59
N LYS A 68 -4.45 6.94 -8.18
CA LYS A 68 -5.71 6.64 -8.90
C LYS A 68 -6.97 6.80 -8.04
N ARG A 69 -6.83 6.85 -6.71
CA ARG A 69 -7.94 6.99 -5.74
C ARG A 69 -7.93 8.34 -5.01
N GLY A 70 -7.05 9.26 -5.43
CA GLY A 70 -6.84 10.55 -4.74
C GLY A 70 -6.12 10.40 -3.40
N TYR A 71 -5.33 9.34 -3.23
CA TYR A 71 -4.59 9.05 -2.00
C TYR A 71 -3.09 9.25 -2.17
N GLU A 72 -2.41 9.40 -1.04
CA GLU A 72 -0.96 9.60 -0.98
C GLU A 72 -0.24 8.27 -0.73
N PHE A 73 1.02 8.20 -1.15
CA PHE A 73 1.92 7.10 -0.86
C PHE A 73 3.28 7.65 -0.41
N PHE A 74 3.83 7.07 0.64
CA PHE A 74 5.16 7.38 1.16
C PHE A 74 5.98 6.10 1.22
N LYS A 75 7.16 6.09 0.57
CA LYS A 75 8.12 4.99 0.70
C LYS A 75 8.87 5.17 2.01
N GLY A 76 8.69 4.24 2.94
CA GLY A 76 9.33 4.25 4.24
C GLY A 76 9.06 2.97 4.99
N GLU A 77 10.00 2.55 5.83
CA GLU A 77 9.82 1.35 6.65
C GLU A 77 9.22 1.73 8.00
N ALA A 78 8.07 1.16 8.34
CA ALA A 78 7.47 1.35 9.65
C ALA A 78 8.35 0.71 10.74
N ALA A 79 8.91 1.54 11.61
CA ALA A 79 9.84 1.14 12.67
C ALA A 79 9.20 1.06 14.05
N GLY A 80 8.05 1.71 14.25
CA GLY A 80 7.34 1.68 15.53
C GLY A 80 6.08 2.55 15.55
N ILE A 81 5.25 2.39 16.58
CA ILE A 81 4.00 3.15 16.74
C ILE A 81 3.94 3.74 18.15
N LYS A 82 3.70 5.05 18.25
CA LYS A 82 3.34 5.73 19.51
C LYS A 82 1.83 5.92 19.55
N LEU A 83 1.13 5.00 20.20
CA LEU A 83 -0.34 4.96 20.21
C LEU A 83 -0.98 6.19 20.88
N LYS A 84 -0.42 6.66 22.00
CA LYS A 84 -0.93 7.85 22.71
C LYS A 84 -0.89 9.10 21.82
N ASP A 85 0.18 9.24 21.05
CA ASP A 85 0.39 10.40 20.17
C ASP A 85 -0.18 10.19 18.76
N LYS A 86 -0.67 8.97 18.45
CA LYS A 86 -1.10 8.53 17.11
C LYS A 86 -0.03 8.76 16.04
N LYS A 87 1.24 8.47 16.37
CA LYS A 87 2.38 8.62 15.46
C LYS A 87 2.90 7.27 15.01
N LEU A 88 3.13 7.16 13.69
CA LEU A 88 3.94 6.11 13.10
C LEU A 88 5.38 6.63 12.98
N ILE A 89 6.35 5.84 13.44
CA ILE A 89 7.78 6.12 13.31
C ILE A 89 8.29 5.35 12.11
N THR A 90 9.11 5.99 11.29
CA THR A 90 9.67 5.42 10.07
C THR A 90 11.19 5.52 10.08
N ASN A 91 11.88 4.55 9.48
CA ASN A 91 13.32 4.61 9.19
C ASN A 91 13.59 5.30 7.86
#